data_AF-A0A935F210-F1
#
_entry.id   AF-A0A935F210-F1
#
_cell.length_a   1.000
_cell.length_b   1.000
_cell.length_c   1.000
_cell.angle_alpha   90.00
_cell.angle_beta   90.00
_cell.angle_gamma   90.00
#
_symmetry.space_group_name_H-M   'P 1'
#
loop_
_entity.id
_entity.type
_entity.pdbx_description
1 polymer ?
#
loop_
_entity_poly.entity_id
_entity_poly.type
_entity_poly.pdbx_seq_one_letter_code
_entity_poly.pdbx_strand_id
1 'polypeptide(L)'
;MLADASVARLLTSERLLPRLPADGLEVLCVDRDRARIAGHSDAPVEPVEGADDVAYVMYTSGSTGRPKGVLVPHRAVVRLVCGTDYVRLGADDVVAHVSNPAFDATTFEIWGALLNGAAIAPIDKSTALAPLALAPALRAKGVTTLFLTTALFNAVAREVPDAFAGCRQVLFGGEAVEPRWVRDVLARRAAGPAPARLRSDRGDDVRDLA
;
A
#
# COMPACT_ATOMS: atom_id res chain seq x y z
N MET A 1 15.17 -13.90 -9.43
CA MET A 1 13.97 -13.07 -9.62
C MET A 1 13.84 -12.67 -11.08
N LEU A 2 14.63 -11.74 -11.63
CA LEU A 2 14.47 -11.33 -13.05
C LEU A 2 14.55 -12.49 -14.06
N ALA A 3 15.56 -13.36 -13.94
CA ALA A 3 15.69 -14.53 -14.80
C ALA A 3 14.56 -15.57 -14.59
N ASP A 4 14.10 -15.73 -13.36
CA ASP A 4 13.01 -16.66 -13.00
C ASP A 4 11.66 -16.19 -13.57
N ALA A 5 11.38 -14.89 -13.48
CA ALA A 5 10.21 -14.26 -14.10
C ALA A 5 10.37 -14.02 -15.61
N SER A 6 11.50 -14.41 -16.22
CA SER A 6 11.79 -14.17 -17.64
C SER A 6 11.53 -12.72 -18.08
N VAL A 7 11.95 -11.76 -17.24
CA VAL A 7 11.69 -10.33 -17.46
C VAL A 7 12.34 -9.90 -18.77
N ALA A 8 11.56 -9.28 -19.67
CA ALA A 8 12.05 -8.80 -20.95
C ALA A 8 12.57 -7.35 -20.91
N ARG A 9 12.08 -6.55 -19.95
CA ARG A 9 12.30 -5.10 -19.86
C ARG A 9 12.56 -4.67 -18.43
N LEU A 10 13.47 -3.72 -18.23
CA LEU A 10 13.79 -3.17 -16.92
C LEU A 10 13.44 -1.68 -16.87
N LEU A 11 12.50 -1.32 -16.00
CA LEU A 11 12.19 0.08 -15.67
C LEU A 11 12.97 0.48 -14.41
N THR A 12 13.75 1.56 -14.49
CA THR A 12 14.58 2.03 -13.37
C THR A 12 14.79 3.55 -13.42
N SER A 13 15.57 4.08 -12.48
CA SER A 13 16.22 5.39 -12.60
C SER A 13 17.70 5.23 -12.92
N GLU A 14 18.30 6.26 -13.52
CA GLU A 14 19.70 6.28 -13.93
C GLU A 14 20.64 6.01 -12.75
N ARG A 15 20.35 6.61 -11.59
CA ARG A 15 21.13 6.40 -10.35
C ARG A 15 21.14 4.94 -9.87
N LEU A 16 20.09 4.18 -10.15
CA LEU A 16 19.95 2.79 -9.70
C LEU A 16 20.49 1.78 -10.71
N LEU A 17 20.62 2.17 -11.98
CA LEU A 17 21.04 1.29 -13.06
C LEU A 17 22.36 0.52 -12.77
N PRO A 18 23.43 1.14 -12.22
CA PRO A 18 24.68 0.42 -11.93
C PRO A 18 24.54 -0.69 -10.87
N ARG A 19 23.41 -0.77 -10.16
CA ARG A 19 23.14 -1.75 -9.09
C ARG A 19 22.24 -2.90 -9.56
N LEU A 20 21.82 -2.89 -10.82
CA LEU A 20 20.83 -3.83 -11.35
C LEU A 20 21.47 -4.73 -12.41
N PRO A 21 21.09 -6.02 -12.48
CA PRO A 21 21.53 -6.92 -13.54
C PRO A 21 20.77 -6.59 -14.83
N ALA A 22 21.27 -5.61 -15.57
CA ALA A 22 20.65 -5.07 -16.79
C ALA A 22 21.11 -5.77 -18.08
N ASP A 23 22.12 -6.63 -18.00
CA ASP A 23 22.69 -7.32 -19.16
C ASP A 23 21.63 -8.14 -19.89
N GLY A 24 21.48 -7.88 -21.20
CA GLY A 24 20.50 -8.56 -22.06
C GLY A 24 19.05 -8.10 -21.90
N LEU A 25 18.76 -7.10 -21.06
CA LEU A 25 17.44 -6.49 -20.92
C LEU A 25 17.35 -5.19 -21.71
N GLU A 26 16.19 -4.90 -22.30
CA GLU A 26 15.92 -3.53 -22.74
C GLU A 26 15.57 -2.66 -21.51
N VAL A 27 16.36 -1.60 -21.30
CA VAL A 27 16.29 -0.74 -20.13
C VAL A 27 15.62 0.59 -20.47
N LEU A 28 14.65 0.98 -19.66
CA LEU A 28 14.07 2.32 -19.66
C LEU A 28 14.38 3.02 -18.33
N CYS A 29 15.10 4.13 -18.38
CA CYS A 29 15.38 4.97 -17.23
C CYS A 29 14.38 6.13 -17.19
N VAL A 30 13.45 6.13 -16.22
CA VAL A 30 12.34 7.11 -16.15
C VAL A 30 12.78 8.57 -16.03
N ASP A 31 13.94 8.81 -15.43
CA ASP A 31 14.53 10.14 -15.24
C ASP A 31 15.30 10.60 -16.49
N ARG A 32 16.21 9.77 -16.99
CA ARG A 32 17.01 10.06 -18.20
C ARG A 32 16.15 10.13 -19.45
N ASP A 33 15.22 9.21 -19.62
CA ASP A 33 14.44 9.04 -20.86
C ASP A 33 13.13 9.85 -20.84
N ARG A 34 12.99 10.81 -19.91
CA ARG A 34 11.77 11.62 -19.71
C ARG A 34 11.28 12.31 -20.97
N ALA A 35 12.16 12.90 -21.77
CA ALA A 35 11.77 13.61 -23.00
C ALA A 35 11.20 12.65 -24.06
N ARG A 36 11.78 11.45 -24.17
CA ARG A 36 11.27 10.40 -25.05
C ARG A 36 9.89 9.93 -24.58
N ILE A 37 9.71 9.70 -23.27
CA ILE A 37 8.43 9.29 -22.69
C ILE A 37 7.35 10.35 -22.96
N ALA A 38 7.66 11.63 -22.75
CA ALA A 38 6.74 12.74 -22.99
C ALA A 38 6.36 12.93 -24.47
N GLY A 39 7.10 12.33 -25.41
CA GLY A 39 6.76 12.34 -26.83
C GLY A 39 5.71 11.31 -27.25
N HIS A 40 5.31 10.40 -26.35
CA HIS A 40 4.22 9.46 -26.59
C HIS A 40 2.85 10.08 -26.26
N SER A 41 1.79 9.53 -26.87
CA SER A 41 0.40 9.93 -26.61
C SER A 41 0.00 9.69 -25.15
N ASP A 42 -0.80 10.60 -24.60
CA ASP A 42 -1.48 10.45 -23.31
C ASP A 42 -2.86 9.79 -23.43
N ALA A 43 -3.29 9.46 -24.66
CA ALA A 43 -4.54 8.75 -24.90
C ALA A 43 -4.53 7.37 -24.22
N PRO A 44 -5.69 6.91 -23.70
CA PRO A 44 -5.81 5.56 -23.16
C PRO A 44 -5.37 4.51 -24.17
N VAL A 45 -4.58 3.54 -23.71
CA VAL A 45 -4.20 2.38 -24.51
C VAL A 45 -5.35 1.36 -24.45
N GLU A 46 -5.68 0.77 -25.61
CA GLU A 46 -6.62 -0.34 -25.66
C GLU A 46 -6.08 -1.51 -24.83
N PRO A 47 -6.82 -2.02 -23.83
CA PRO A 47 -6.39 -3.17 -23.04
C PRO A 47 -6.22 -4.38 -23.96
N VAL A 48 -5.05 -5.01 -23.93
CA VAL A 48 -4.80 -6.25 -24.67
C VAL A 48 -4.91 -7.49 -23.77
N GLU A 49 -4.96 -7.27 -22.46
CA GLU A 49 -5.04 -8.27 -21.40
C GLU A 49 -6.48 -8.45 -20.88
N GLY A 50 -6.83 -9.69 -20.57
CA GLY A 50 -8.09 -10.07 -19.94
C GLY A 50 -7.99 -10.14 -18.40
N ALA A 51 -9.13 -10.39 -17.76
CA ALA A 51 -9.24 -10.43 -16.30
C ALA A 51 -8.40 -11.57 -15.64
N ASP A 52 -8.15 -12.65 -16.38
CA ASP A 52 -7.38 -13.80 -15.90
C ASP A 52 -5.86 -13.69 -16.17
N ASP A 53 -5.43 -12.69 -16.94
CA ASP A 53 -4.01 -12.44 -17.19
C ASP A 53 -3.31 -11.88 -15.94
N VAL A 54 -1.99 -12.13 -15.86
CA VAL A 54 -1.16 -11.73 -14.73
C VAL A 54 -0.97 -10.21 -14.73
N ALA A 55 -1.41 -9.56 -13.66
CA ALA A 55 -1.21 -8.13 -13.45
C ALA A 55 0.16 -7.83 -12.85
N TYR A 56 0.62 -8.64 -11.88
CA TYR A 56 1.95 -8.49 -11.28
C TYR A 56 2.45 -9.80 -10.66
N VAL A 57 3.76 -9.80 -10.35
CA VAL A 57 4.45 -10.87 -9.63
C VAL A 57 5.14 -10.29 -8.41
N MET A 58 4.88 -10.85 -7.22
CA MET A 58 5.60 -10.51 -6.00
C MET A 58 6.41 -11.70 -5.50
N TYR A 59 7.69 -11.46 -5.19
CA TYR A 59 8.56 -12.50 -4.65
C TYR A 59 8.52 -12.53 -3.12
N THR A 60 8.27 -13.71 -2.57
CA THR A 60 8.35 -13.96 -1.12
C THR A 60 9.58 -14.82 -0.81
N SER A 61 10.07 -14.80 0.44
CA SER A 61 11.30 -15.53 0.82
C SER A 61 11.21 -17.05 0.63
N GLY A 62 10.00 -17.62 0.70
CA GLY A 62 9.75 -19.05 0.58
C GLY A 62 10.26 -19.85 1.78
N SER A 63 9.50 -20.85 2.25
CA SER A 63 9.88 -21.72 3.38
C SER A 63 11.16 -22.53 3.13
N THR A 64 11.55 -22.68 1.87
CA THR A 64 12.74 -23.44 1.43
C THR A 64 13.98 -22.55 1.22
N GLY A 65 13.93 -21.27 1.60
CA GLY A 65 15.02 -20.30 1.44
C GLY A 65 15.27 -19.82 0.00
N ARG A 66 14.52 -20.36 -0.97
CA ARG A 66 14.49 -19.88 -2.36
C ARG A 66 13.27 -19.00 -2.56
N PRO A 67 13.44 -17.75 -3.04
CA PRO A 67 12.30 -16.89 -3.27
C PRO A 67 11.32 -17.48 -4.28
N LYS A 68 10.02 -17.33 -4.01
CA LYS A 68 8.94 -17.82 -4.87
C LYS A 68 8.12 -16.64 -5.40
N GLY A 69 7.94 -16.59 -6.72
CA GLY A 69 7.07 -15.60 -7.36
C GLY A 69 5.60 -15.98 -7.21
N VAL A 70 4.82 -15.07 -6.64
CA VAL A 70 3.35 -15.17 -6.56
C VAL A 70 2.76 -14.39 -7.73
N LEU A 71 2.12 -15.09 -8.65
CA LEU A 71 1.42 -14.52 -9.80
C LEU A 71 0.04 -14.03 -9.35
N VAL A 72 -0.27 -12.74 -9.56
CA VAL A 72 -1.57 -12.17 -9.21
C VAL A 72 -2.28 -11.70 -10.48
N PRO A 73 -3.47 -12.26 -10.82
CA PRO A 73 -4.22 -11.85 -11.99
C PRO A 73 -5.01 -10.55 -11.75
N HIS A 74 -5.38 -9.85 -12.82
CA HIS A 74 -6.17 -8.61 -12.75
C HIS A 74 -7.46 -8.77 -11.92
N ARG A 75 -8.19 -9.89 -12.10
CA ARG A 75 -9.42 -10.17 -11.35
C ARG A 75 -9.22 -10.23 -9.84
N ALA A 76 -8.04 -10.64 -9.36
CA ALA A 76 -7.76 -10.72 -7.93
C ALA A 76 -7.62 -9.32 -7.32
N VAL A 77 -6.97 -8.39 -8.05
CA VAL A 77 -6.87 -6.99 -7.66
C VAL A 77 -8.25 -6.35 -7.59
N VAL A 78 -9.05 -6.49 -8.64
CA VAL A 78 -10.43 -5.93 -8.68
C VAL A 78 -11.29 -6.52 -7.57
N ARG A 79 -11.22 -7.84 -7.34
CA ARG A 79 -11.98 -8.52 -6.28
C ARG A 79 -11.61 -8.02 -4.88
N LEU A 80 -10.34 -7.66 -4.67
CA LEU A 80 -9.85 -7.11 -3.41
C LEU A 80 -10.45 -5.73 -3.15
N VAL A 81 -10.53 -4.84 -4.14
CA VAL A 81 -10.75 -3.41 -3.85
C VAL A 81 -12.04 -2.81 -4.37
N CYS A 82 -12.74 -3.46 -5.30
CA CYS A 82 -13.99 -2.95 -5.87
C CYS A 82 -15.21 -3.60 -5.21
N GLY A 83 -16.17 -2.77 -4.77
CA GLY A 83 -17.44 -3.25 -4.22
C GLY A 83 -17.29 -4.09 -2.94
N THR A 84 -16.27 -3.79 -2.13
CA THR A 84 -15.98 -4.53 -0.90
C THR A 84 -16.67 -3.92 0.32
N ASP A 85 -16.80 -4.71 1.38
CA ASP A 85 -17.48 -4.36 2.62
C ASP A 85 -16.52 -4.13 3.81
N TYR A 86 -15.24 -4.49 3.63
CA TYR A 86 -14.22 -4.34 4.67
C TYR A 86 -13.66 -2.92 4.78
N VAL A 87 -13.82 -2.10 3.75
CA VAL A 87 -13.37 -0.70 3.66
C VAL A 87 -14.34 0.08 2.77
N ARG A 88 -14.49 1.38 3.01
CA ARG A 88 -15.29 2.27 2.16
C ARG A 88 -14.40 3.34 1.55
N LEU A 89 -14.16 3.27 0.25
CA LEU A 89 -13.35 4.26 -0.47
C LEU A 89 -14.23 5.02 -1.46
N GLY A 90 -13.98 6.32 -1.59
CA GLY A 90 -14.60 7.18 -2.60
C GLY A 90 -13.72 8.36 -2.96
N ALA A 91 -14.23 9.25 -3.81
CA ALA A 91 -13.46 10.37 -4.35
C ALA A 91 -12.94 11.38 -3.30
N ASP A 92 -13.56 11.43 -2.12
CA ASP A 92 -13.15 12.31 -1.02
C ASP A 92 -12.11 11.66 -0.08
N ASP A 93 -11.64 10.46 -0.40
CA ASP A 93 -10.65 9.74 0.39
C ASP A 93 -9.22 9.99 -0.09
N VAL A 94 -8.29 9.91 0.86
CA VAL A 94 -6.86 9.95 0.63
C VAL A 94 -6.24 8.74 1.32
N VAL A 95 -5.74 7.79 0.53
CA VAL A 95 -5.11 6.57 1.02
C VAL A 95 -3.60 6.80 1.18
N ALA A 96 -3.08 6.55 2.37
CA ALA A 96 -1.64 6.59 2.60
C ALA A 96 -0.94 5.42 1.88
N HIS A 97 0.12 5.74 1.14
CA HIS A 97 1.04 4.75 0.60
C HIS A 97 2.32 4.74 1.43
N VAL A 98 2.38 3.81 2.37
CA VAL A 98 3.48 3.64 3.34
C VAL A 98 4.23 2.33 3.14
N SER A 99 3.60 1.35 2.48
CA SER A 99 4.14 0.01 2.34
C SER A 99 5.25 -0.03 1.29
N ASN A 100 6.17 -0.97 1.47
CA ASN A 100 7.20 -1.24 0.46
C ASN A 100 6.52 -1.74 -0.83
N PRO A 101 6.82 -1.17 -2.03
CA PRO A 101 6.30 -1.64 -3.32
C PRO A 101 6.49 -3.14 -3.61
N ALA A 102 7.43 -3.80 -2.94
CA ALA A 102 7.65 -5.25 -3.03
C ALA A 102 6.73 -6.08 -2.11
N PHE A 103 5.79 -5.46 -1.39
CA PHE A 103 4.87 -6.11 -0.45
C PHE A 103 3.42 -5.94 -0.90
N ASP A 104 2.58 -6.94 -0.64
CA ASP A 104 1.21 -7.06 -1.18
C ASP A 104 0.24 -6.02 -0.64
N ALA A 105 0.48 -5.45 0.53
CA ALA A 105 -0.28 -4.32 1.07
C ALA A 105 -0.37 -3.13 0.09
N THR A 106 0.64 -2.94 -0.76
CA THR A 106 0.63 -1.88 -1.79
C THR A 106 -0.47 -2.07 -2.83
N THR A 107 -0.96 -3.30 -3.02
CA THR A 107 -2.10 -3.60 -3.87
C THR A 107 -3.35 -2.88 -3.37
N PHE A 108 -3.60 -2.93 -2.06
CA PHE A 108 -4.69 -2.18 -1.44
C PHE A 108 -4.42 -0.66 -1.49
N GLU A 109 -3.22 -0.22 -1.12
CA GLU A 109 -2.92 1.22 -1.04
C GLU A 109 -3.05 1.93 -2.40
N ILE A 110 -2.58 1.29 -3.48
CA ILE A 110 -2.60 1.86 -4.83
C ILE A 110 -3.95 1.63 -5.50
N TRP A 111 -4.37 0.37 -5.65
CA TRP A 111 -5.58 0.06 -6.43
C TRP A 111 -6.86 0.34 -5.66
N GLY A 112 -6.82 0.24 -4.32
CA GLY A 112 -7.92 0.70 -3.48
C GLY A 112 -8.23 2.15 -3.72
N ALA A 113 -7.20 2.99 -3.82
CA ALA A 113 -7.40 4.39 -4.11
C ALA A 113 -7.88 4.62 -5.56
N LEU A 114 -7.08 4.19 -6.53
CA LEU A 114 -7.27 4.57 -7.94
C LEU A 114 -8.54 3.97 -8.56
N LEU A 115 -8.94 2.77 -8.17
CA LEU A 115 -10.15 2.13 -8.70
C LEU A 115 -11.45 2.61 -8.02
N ASN A 116 -11.35 3.38 -6.92
CA ASN A 116 -12.51 3.96 -6.22
C ASN A 116 -12.53 5.50 -6.28
N GLY A 117 -11.67 6.11 -7.11
CA GLY A 117 -11.60 7.56 -7.32
C GLY A 117 -10.87 8.35 -6.24
N ALA A 118 -10.30 7.69 -5.23
CA ALA A 118 -9.58 8.32 -4.13
C ALA A 118 -8.16 8.74 -4.55
N ALA A 119 -7.55 9.64 -3.79
CA ALA A 119 -6.16 10.05 -3.98
C ALA A 119 -5.18 9.14 -3.22
N ILE A 120 -3.92 9.09 -3.67
CA ILE A 120 -2.81 8.45 -2.97
C ILE A 120 -1.92 9.52 -2.34
N ALA A 121 -1.55 9.32 -1.07
CA ALA A 121 -0.58 10.14 -0.35
C ALA A 121 0.71 9.33 -0.07
N PRO A 122 1.78 9.50 -0.87
CA PRO A 122 3.07 8.84 -0.61
C PRO A 122 3.68 9.35 0.69
N ILE A 123 4.15 8.42 1.54
CA ILE A 123 4.88 8.68 2.77
C ILE A 123 6.21 7.93 2.68
N ASP A 124 7.32 8.64 2.87
CA ASP A 124 8.63 8.02 2.81
C ASP A 124 8.82 7.01 3.96
N LYS A 125 9.66 6.00 3.71
CA LYS A 125 9.89 4.91 4.66
C LYS A 125 10.37 5.40 6.03
N SER A 126 11.24 6.40 6.09
CA SER A 126 11.76 6.94 7.36
C SER A 126 10.63 7.57 8.18
N THR A 127 9.74 8.34 7.55
CA THR A 127 8.56 8.93 8.21
C THR A 127 7.57 7.85 8.63
N ALA A 128 7.29 6.87 7.76
CA ALA A 128 6.36 5.78 8.05
C ALA A 128 6.75 4.97 9.30
N LEU A 129 8.06 4.76 9.51
CA LEU A 129 8.60 4.01 10.64
C LEU A 129 8.83 4.83 11.91
N ALA A 130 8.59 6.14 11.89
CA ALA A 130 8.83 7.04 13.01
C ALA A 130 7.49 7.61 13.53
N PRO A 131 6.93 7.09 14.65
CA PRO A 131 5.62 7.50 15.16
C PRO A 131 5.41 9.01 15.30
N LEU A 132 6.41 9.73 15.84
CA LEU A 132 6.39 11.18 16.02
C LEU A 132 6.37 11.96 14.69
N ALA A 133 6.91 11.39 13.61
CA ALA A 133 6.90 11.99 12.28
C ALA A 133 5.68 11.57 11.45
N LEU A 134 5.17 10.34 11.65
CA LEU A 134 4.04 9.81 10.92
C LEU A 134 2.77 10.63 11.19
N ALA A 135 2.43 10.86 12.46
CA ALA A 135 1.22 11.57 12.85
C ALA A 135 1.05 12.97 12.17
N PRO A 136 2.05 13.87 12.20
CA PRO A 136 1.95 15.13 11.48
C PRO A 136 1.93 14.96 9.96
N ALA A 137 2.62 13.96 9.40
CA ALA A 137 2.59 13.69 7.96
C ALA A 137 1.19 13.24 7.49
N LEU A 138 0.52 12.36 8.25
CA LEU A 138 -0.86 11.94 7.99
C LEU A 138 -1.81 13.15 7.96
N ARG A 139 -1.71 14.03 8.96
CA ARG A 139 -2.52 15.26 9.03
C ARG A 139 -2.23 16.21 7.88
N ALA A 140 -0.96 16.49 7.61
CA ALA A 140 -0.55 17.43 6.57
C ALA A 140 -0.99 16.99 5.17
N LYS A 141 -1.01 15.67 4.92
CA LYS A 141 -1.46 15.07 3.65
C LYS A 141 -2.97 14.80 3.61
N GLY A 142 -3.71 15.10 4.67
CA GLY A 142 -5.15 14.86 4.74
C GLY A 142 -5.54 13.38 4.64
N VAL A 143 -4.69 12.46 5.11
CA VAL A 143 -4.91 11.02 4.99
C VAL A 143 -6.21 10.62 5.70
N THR A 144 -7.13 10.02 4.95
CA THR A 144 -8.40 9.50 5.48
C THR A 144 -8.36 7.99 5.71
N THR A 145 -7.55 7.27 4.94
CA THR A 145 -7.45 5.80 5.04
C THR A 145 -6.00 5.34 5.06
N LEU A 146 -5.67 4.42 5.96
CA LEU A 146 -4.32 3.92 6.17
C LEU A 146 -4.33 2.42 6.43
N PHE A 147 -3.35 1.70 5.89
CA PHE A 147 -3.01 0.33 6.30
C PHE A 147 -1.64 0.32 6.99
N LEU A 148 -1.48 -0.41 8.09
CA LEU A 148 -0.20 -0.63 8.77
C LEU A 148 0.01 -2.11 9.11
N THR A 149 1.26 -2.54 9.33
CA THR A 149 1.45 -3.80 10.06
C THR A 149 0.95 -3.64 11.49
N THR A 150 0.49 -4.72 12.11
CA THR A 150 0.02 -4.70 13.50
C THR A 150 1.10 -4.19 14.45
N ALA A 151 2.36 -4.59 14.23
CA ALA A 151 3.50 -4.10 15.01
C ALA A 151 3.66 -2.56 14.91
N LEU A 152 3.54 -2.00 13.69
CA LEU A 152 3.68 -0.55 13.49
C LEU A 152 2.47 0.21 14.04
N PHE A 153 1.26 -0.31 13.87
CA PHE A 153 0.06 0.24 14.51
C PHE A 153 0.24 0.33 16.04
N ASN A 154 0.69 -0.75 16.69
CA ASN A 154 0.91 -0.78 18.13
C ASN A 154 1.97 0.24 18.57
N ALA A 155 3.09 0.33 17.84
CA ALA A 155 4.15 1.29 18.14
C ALA A 155 3.65 2.74 18.08
N VAL A 156 2.89 3.07 17.02
CA VAL A 156 2.31 4.40 16.83
C VAL A 156 1.26 4.70 17.90
N ALA A 157 0.33 3.78 18.16
CA ALA A 157 -0.72 3.94 19.16
C ALA A 157 -0.15 4.13 20.58
N ARG A 158 0.99 3.48 20.88
CA ARG A 158 1.69 3.62 22.16
C ARG A 158 2.37 4.99 22.32
N GLU A 159 3.06 5.46 21.29
CA GLU A 159 3.92 6.64 21.37
C GLU A 159 3.19 7.94 21.02
N VAL A 160 2.32 7.90 20.01
CA VAL A 160 1.49 9.03 19.56
C VAL A 160 0.04 8.55 19.47
N PRO A 161 -0.65 8.43 20.60
CA PRO A 161 -1.96 7.80 20.62
C PRO A 161 -3.07 8.50 19.78
N ASP A 162 -2.92 9.81 19.52
CA ASP A 162 -3.83 10.58 18.65
C ASP A 162 -3.36 10.65 17.18
N ALA A 163 -2.38 9.82 16.79
CA ALA A 163 -1.81 9.82 15.43
C ALA A 163 -2.88 9.64 14.34
N PHE A 164 -3.92 8.86 14.63
CA PHE A 164 -4.95 8.46 13.67
C PHE A 164 -6.20 9.35 13.68
N ALA A 165 -6.20 10.44 14.47
CA ALA A 165 -7.39 11.27 14.67
C ALA A 165 -8.02 11.82 13.38
N GLY A 166 -7.21 12.11 12.36
CA GLY A 166 -7.68 12.59 11.05
C GLY A 166 -8.12 11.49 10.08
N CYS A 167 -7.83 10.23 10.38
CA CYS A 167 -8.20 9.10 9.53
C CYS A 167 -9.66 8.74 9.78
N ARG A 168 -10.43 8.47 8.72
CA ARG A 168 -11.77 7.86 8.81
C ARG A 168 -11.66 6.35 9.01
N GLN A 169 -10.62 5.73 8.46
CA GLN A 169 -10.42 4.29 8.47
C GLN A 169 -8.96 3.93 8.69
N VAL A 170 -8.69 3.03 9.63
CA VAL A 170 -7.37 2.44 9.84
C VAL A 170 -7.51 0.92 9.77
N LEU A 171 -6.80 0.35 8.83
CA LEU A 171 -6.63 -1.08 8.68
C LEU A 171 -5.25 -1.46 9.23
N PHE A 172 -5.13 -2.63 9.82
CA PHE A 172 -3.82 -3.17 10.17
C PHE A 172 -3.80 -4.70 10.11
N GLY A 173 -2.63 -5.29 9.93
CA GLY A 173 -2.52 -6.74 9.75
C GLY A 173 -1.11 -7.28 9.72
N GLY A 174 -0.98 -8.55 9.35
CA GLY A 174 0.30 -9.24 9.25
C GLY A 174 0.73 -9.96 10.54
N GLU A 175 0.28 -9.51 11.71
CA GLU A 175 0.51 -10.18 12.99
C GLU A 175 -0.71 -10.14 13.93
N ALA A 176 -0.65 -10.91 15.03
CA ALA A 176 -1.69 -10.90 16.06
C ALA A 176 -1.79 -9.53 16.76
N VAL A 177 -3.01 -9.02 16.88
CA VAL A 177 -3.31 -7.73 17.53
C VAL A 177 -3.19 -7.81 19.05
N GLU A 178 -2.72 -6.72 19.66
CA GLU A 178 -2.82 -6.49 21.11
C GLU A 178 -4.10 -5.67 21.40
N PRO A 179 -5.17 -6.26 21.96
CA PRO A 179 -6.47 -5.58 22.11
C PRO A 179 -6.43 -4.26 22.88
N ARG A 180 -5.44 -4.07 23.77
CA ARG A 180 -5.30 -2.83 24.55
C ARG A 180 -5.11 -1.59 23.66
N TRP A 181 -4.32 -1.68 22.60
CA TRP A 181 -4.02 -0.51 21.75
C TRP A 181 -5.21 -0.15 20.87
N VAL A 182 -5.98 -1.17 20.47
CA VAL A 182 -7.27 -0.97 19.79
C VAL A 182 -8.23 -0.21 20.70
N ARG A 183 -8.37 -0.64 21.95
CA ARG A 183 -9.22 0.04 22.95
C ARG A 183 -8.78 1.47 23.20
N ASP A 184 -7.48 1.72 23.36
CA ASP A 184 -6.97 3.06 23.63
C ASP A 184 -7.25 4.02 22.45
N VAL A 185 -7.10 3.55 21.21
CA VAL A 185 -7.42 4.34 20.01
C VAL A 185 -8.93 4.59 19.90
N LEU A 186 -9.77 3.59 20.21
CA LEU A 186 -11.23 3.72 20.16
C LEU A 186 -11.79 4.61 21.29
N ALA A 187 -11.26 4.52 22.50
CA ALA A 187 -11.69 5.32 23.65
C ALA A 187 -11.52 6.83 23.39
N ARG A 188 -10.50 7.20 22.62
CA ARG A 188 -10.26 8.59 22.21
C ARG A 188 -11.32 9.14 21.26
N ARG A 189 -12.10 8.28 20.59
CA ARG A 189 -13.30 8.68 19.83
C ARG A 189 -14.35 9.37 20.70
N ALA A 190 -14.41 9.02 21.99
CA ALA A 190 -15.32 9.65 22.94
C ALA A 190 -14.84 11.05 23.37
N ALA A 191 -13.54 11.36 23.19
CA ALA A 191 -12.91 12.62 23.60
C ALA A 191 -12.52 13.55 22.44
N GLY A 192 -12.64 13.09 21.18
CA GLY A 192 -12.25 13.84 19.98
C GLY A 192 -12.34 13.00 18.69
N PRO A 193 -11.85 13.50 17.54
CA PRO A 193 -11.90 12.76 16.28
C PRO A 193 -10.95 11.55 16.33
N ALA A 194 -11.46 10.37 15.98
CA ALA A 194 -10.75 9.10 15.89
C ALA A 194 -11.33 8.30 14.71
N PRO A 195 -10.64 7.27 14.19
CA PRO A 195 -11.12 6.56 13.02
C PRO A 195 -12.49 5.92 13.24
N ALA A 196 -13.40 6.19 12.31
CA ALA A 196 -14.75 5.64 12.30
C ALA A 196 -14.74 4.12 12.09
N ARG A 197 -13.72 3.59 11.42
CA ARG A 197 -13.46 2.15 11.26
C ARG A 197 -12.01 1.85 11.63
N LEU A 198 -11.84 0.92 12.55
CA LEU A 198 -10.56 0.30 12.90
C LEU A 198 -10.77 -1.19 12.62
N ARG A 199 -9.94 -1.84 11.79
CA ARG A 199 -10.11 -3.26 11.39
C ARG A 199 -8.79 -4.00 11.24
N SER A 200 -8.77 -5.26 11.70
CA SER A 200 -7.67 -6.19 11.44
C SER A 200 -7.91 -6.97 10.14
N ASP A 201 -6.84 -7.32 9.42
CA ASP A 201 -6.83 -8.23 8.28
C ASP A 201 -7.45 -9.62 8.53
N ARG A 202 -7.59 -10.04 9.79
CA ARG A 202 -8.28 -11.30 10.16
C ARG A 202 -9.80 -11.23 10.12
N GLY A 203 -10.39 -10.09 9.76
CA GLY A 203 -11.84 -9.95 9.60
C GLY A 203 -12.61 -9.70 10.88
N ASP A 204 -11.93 -9.71 12.04
CA ASP A 204 -12.55 -9.30 13.31
C ASP A 204 -12.86 -7.80 13.26
N ASP A 205 -14.13 -7.43 13.40
CA ASP A 205 -14.48 -6.05 13.74
C ASP A 205 -13.94 -5.82 15.15
N VAL A 206 -12.80 -5.15 15.25
CA VAL A 206 -12.03 -4.98 16.50
C VAL A 206 -12.82 -4.25 17.60
N ARG A 207 -14.03 -3.76 17.28
CA ARG A 207 -15.04 -3.33 18.25
C ARG A 207 -15.49 -4.46 19.18
N ASP A 208 -15.43 -5.72 18.75
CA ASP A 208 -15.72 -6.89 19.59
C ASP A 208 -14.54 -7.22 20.53
N LEU A 209 -13.37 -6.61 20.30
CA LEU A 209 -12.19 -6.66 21.19
C LEU A 209 -12.13 -5.47 22.16
N ALA A 210 -13.09 -4.54 22.04
CA ALA A 210 -13.20 -3.34 22.87
C ALA A 210 -14.09 -3.56 24.09
#